data_AF-A0AAW3HYI3-F1
#
_entry.id   AF-A0AAW3HYI3-F1
#
_cell.length_a   1.000
_cell.length_b   1.000
_cell.length_c   1.000
_cell.angle_alpha   90.00
_cell.angle_beta   90.00
_cell.angle_gamma   90.00
#
_symmetry.space_group_name_H-M   'P 1'
#
loop_
_entity.id
_entity.type
_entity.pdbx_description
1 polymer ?
#
loop_
_entity_poly.entity_id
_entity_poly.type
_entity_poly.pdbx_seq_one_letter_code
_entity_poly.pdbx_strand_id
1 'polypeptide(L)'
;MDACQASGEKVIGDYQPVLDYCEQAKLPAEFVNLCWAEFKRRHLPGGTAEGKRYTDWRRAFLNCVQGNWYGIWFADKATGAFALTTKGVQAENVVKGAEQ
;
A
#
# COMPACT_ATOMS: atom_id res chain seq x y z
N MET A 1 -14.54 10.39 -15.52
CA MET A 1 -14.97 9.72 -14.28
C MET A 1 -15.24 8.31 -14.71
N ASP A 2 -14.29 7.40 -14.53
CA ASP A 2 -14.44 6.04 -15.06
C ASP A 2 -14.11 5.00 -13.98
N ALA A 3 -15.19 4.47 -13.43
CA ALA A 3 -15.38 3.08 -12.97
C ALA A 3 -14.27 2.43 -12.11
N CYS A 4 -13.84 3.08 -11.03
CA CYS A 4 -13.07 2.43 -9.96
C CYS A 4 -13.70 2.58 -8.56
N GLN A 5 -15.01 2.81 -8.48
CA GLN A 5 -15.69 3.04 -7.19
C GLN A 5 -16.40 1.82 -6.60
N ALA A 6 -16.45 0.66 -7.27
CA ALA A 6 -17.31 -0.44 -6.83
C ALA A 6 -16.63 -1.79 -6.58
N SER A 7 -15.29 -1.91 -6.66
CA SER A 7 -14.59 -3.19 -6.48
C SER A 7 -13.32 -3.03 -5.64
N GLY A 8 -13.49 -2.69 -4.37
CA GLY A 8 -12.39 -2.44 -3.41
C GLY A 8 -11.46 -3.63 -3.09
N GLU A 9 -11.56 -4.74 -3.82
CA GLU A 9 -10.91 -6.00 -3.46
C GLU A 9 -9.98 -6.58 -4.54
N LYS A 10 -10.16 -6.29 -5.84
CA LYS A 10 -9.37 -6.95 -6.92
C LYS A 10 -8.36 -6.07 -7.66
N VAL A 11 -8.38 -4.75 -7.45
CA VAL A 11 -7.77 -3.80 -8.41
C VAL A 11 -6.23 -3.76 -8.39
N ILE A 12 -5.56 -4.16 -7.31
CA ILE A 12 -4.08 -4.15 -7.25
C ILE A 12 -3.45 -5.49 -7.57
N GLY A 13 -4.16 -6.61 -7.30
CA GLY A 13 -3.64 -7.95 -7.57
C GLY A 13 -3.23 -8.14 -9.04
N ASP A 14 -3.89 -7.43 -9.95
CA ASP A 14 -3.65 -7.55 -11.41
C ASP A 14 -2.88 -6.35 -11.99
N TYR A 15 -2.43 -5.38 -11.17
CA TYR A 15 -1.72 -4.22 -11.69
C TYR A 15 -0.23 -4.52 -11.84
N GLN A 16 0.12 -5.09 -13.00
CA GLN A 16 1.47 -5.54 -13.35
C GLN A 16 2.61 -4.57 -12.96
N PRO A 17 2.51 -3.24 -13.15
CA PRO A 17 3.59 -2.33 -12.77
C PRO A 17 3.93 -2.31 -11.27
N VAL A 18 2.96 -2.58 -10.38
CA VAL A 18 3.23 -2.73 -8.94
C VAL A 18 3.89 -4.07 -8.68
N LEU A 19 3.40 -5.15 -9.29
CA LEU A 19 3.99 -6.48 -9.14
C LEU A 19 5.45 -6.50 -9.60
N ASP A 20 5.73 -5.95 -10.78
CA ASP A 20 7.08 -5.86 -11.35
C ASP A 20 8.02 -5.08 -10.42
N TYR A 21 7.53 -3.97 -9.85
CA TYR A 21 8.32 -3.18 -8.91
C TYR A 21 8.62 -3.97 -7.63
N CYS A 22 7.62 -4.66 -7.07
CA CYS A 22 7.79 -5.45 -5.85
C CYS A 22 8.81 -6.58 -6.07
N GLU A 23 8.75 -7.26 -7.21
CA GLU A 23 9.72 -8.29 -7.59
C GLU A 23 11.13 -7.72 -7.72
N GLN A 24 11.31 -6.64 -8.50
CA GLN A 24 12.60 -6.01 -8.71
C GLN A 24 13.21 -5.46 -7.43
N ALA A 25 12.38 -4.85 -6.57
CA ALA A 25 12.81 -4.32 -5.29
C ALA A 25 13.02 -5.41 -4.23
N LYS A 26 12.55 -6.65 -4.47
CA LYS A 26 12.43 -7.72 -3.46
C LYS A 26 11.60 -7.30 -2.25
N LEU A 27 10.57 -6.49 -2.48
CA LEU A 27 9.67 -6.00 -1.46
C LEU A 27 8.59 -7.06 -1.16
N PRO A 28 8.43 -7.53 0.10
CA PRO A 28 7.44 -8.53 0.43
C PRO A 28 6.02 -8.08 0.11
N ALA A 29 5.21 -8.96 -0.50
CA ALA A 29 3.82 -8.69 -0.84
C ALA A 29 3.00 -8.25 0.38
N GLU A 30 3.26 -8.85 1.55
CA GLU A 30 2.59 -8.47 2.79
C GLU A 30 2.79 -6.99 3.15
N PHE A 31 3.97 -6.43 2.92
CA PHE A 31 4.24 -5.02 3.23
C PHE A 31 3.49 -4.09 2.27
N VAL A 32 3.32 -4.53 1.02
CA VAL A 32 2.53 -3.84 -0.01
C VAL A 32 1.05 -3.91 0.34
N ASN A 33 0.56 -5.04 0.86
CA ASN A 33 -0.80 -5.20 1.37
C ASN A 33 -1.08 -4.23 2.53
N LEU A 34 -0.14 -4.09 3.47
CA LEU A 34 -0.23 -3.09 4.55
C LEU A 34 -0.27 -1.66 4.00
N CYS A 35 0.58 -1.36 3.00
CA CYS A 35 0.56 -0.07 2.33
C CYS A 35 -0.77 0.19 1.62
N TRP A 36 -1.37 -0.84 1.00
CA TRP A 36 -2.68 -0.73 0.35
C TRP A 36 -3.80 -0.48 1.35
N ALA A 37 -3.82 -1.21 2.47
CA ALA A 37 -4.79 -0.99 3.54
C ALA A 37 -4.73 0.46 4.05
N GLU A 38 -3.52 0.98 4.29
CA GLU A 38 -3.31 2.36 4.74
C GLU A 38 -3.68 3.38 3.65
N PHE A 39 -3.37 3.07 2.39
CA PHE A 39 -3.71 3.92 1.24
C PHE A 39 -5.23 4.07 1.10
N LYS A 40 -5.98 2.96 1.21
CA LYS A 40 -7.44 2.95 1.25
C LYS A 40 -7.95 3.76 2.44
N ARG A 41 -7.46 3.47 3.66
CA ARG A 41 -7.91 4.14 4.89
C ARG A 41 -7.77 5.66 4.83
N ARG A 42 -6.74 6.19 4.17
CA ARG A 42 -6.52 7.64 4.05
C ARG A 42 -7.33 8.28 2.94
N HIS A 43 -7.51 7.62 1.81
CA HIS A 43 -8.03 8.27 0.61
C HIS A 43 -9.48 7.91 0.27
N LEU A 44 -10.04 6.85 0.88
CA LEU A 44 -11.47 6.55 0.81
C LEU A 44 -12.26 7.44 1.79
N PRO A 45 -13.61 7.46 1.67
CA PRO A 45 -14.45 8.28 2.54
C PRO A 45 -14.19 8.07 4.04
N GLY A 46 -14.17 9.15 4.82
CA GLY A 46 -13.79 9.19 6.23
C GLY A 46 -12.27 9.25 6.48
N GLY A 47 -11.46 9.18 5.43
CA GLY A 47 -10.00 9.25 5.51
C GLY A 47 -9.44 10.67 5.54
N THR A 48 -8.21 10.83 6.06
CA THR A 48 -7.54 12.14 6.18
C THR A 48 -7.18 12.81 4.86
N ALA A 49 -7.28 12.08 3.74
CA ALA A 49 -6.99 12.53 2.40
C ALA A 49 -8.16 12.29 1.42
N GLU A 50 -9.39 12.12 1.93
CA GLU A 50 -10.62 11.95 1.13
C GLU A 50 -10.78 13.02 0.04
N GLY A 51 -10.41 14.27 0.32
CA GLY A 51 -10.50 15.37 -0.64
C GLY A 51 -9.50 15.31 -1.81
N LYS A 52 -8.50 14.40 -1.77
CA LYS A 52 -7.52 14.27 -2.86
C LYS A 52 -8.12 13.47 -4.02
N ARG A 53 -8.06 14.05 -5.21
CA ARG A 53 -8.52 13.41 -6.44
C ARG A 53 -7.32 12.93 -7.25
N TYR A 54 -7.25 11.62 -7.49
CA TYR A 54 -6.31 11.05 -8.44
C TYR A 54 -7.05 10.62 -9.70
N THR A 55 -6.51 11.02 -10.86
CA THR A 55 -7.01 10.59 -12.16
C THR A 55 -6.77 9.09 -12.39
N ASP A 56 -5.62 8.59 -11.93
CA ASP A 56 -5.26 7.17 -11.98
C ASP A 56 -4.82 6.71 -10.58
N TRP A 57 -5.72 5.98 -9.92
CA TRP A 57 -5.51 5.45 -8.57
C TRP A 57 -4.45 4.34 -8.53
N ARG A 58 -4.31 3.56 -9.61
CA ARG A 58 -3.32 2.48 -9.69
C ARG A 58 -1.92 3.07 -9.79
N ARG A 59 -1.74 4.10 -10.62
CA ARG A 59 -0.49 4.87 -10.70
C ARG A 59 -0.17 5.59 -9.38
N ALA A 60 -1.16 6.20 -8.75
CA ALA A 60 -0.96 6.85 -7.45
C ALA A 60 -0.50 5.86 -6.38
N PHE A 61 -1.08 4.65 -6.35
CA PHE A 61 -0.65 3.60 -5.45
C PHE A 61 0.77 3.10 -5.77
N LEU A 62 1.13 2.90 -7.05
CA LEU A 62 2.50 2.58 -7.44
C LEU A 62 3.50 3.62 -6.90
N ASN A 63 3.21 4.91 -7.07
CA ASN A 63 4.05 5.98 -6.53
C ASN A 63 4.13 5.94 -5.00
N CYS A 64 3.04 5.58 -4.34
CA CYS A 64 2.98 5.40 -2.89
C CYS A 64 3.88 4.26 -2.41
N VAL A 65 3.88 3.13 -3.11
CA VAL A 65 4.76 1.99 -2.84
C VAL A 65 6.21 2.36 -3.10
N GLN A 66 6.53 2.92 -4.28
CA GLN A 66 7.91 3.32 -4.62
C GLN A 66 8.50 4.33 -3.64
N GLY A 67 7.71 5.32 -3.24
CA GLY A 67 8.13 6.36 -2.29
C GLY A 67 7.99 5.97 -0.83
N ASN A 68 7.47 4.78 -0.50
CA ASN A 68 7.15 4.34 0.85
C ASN A 68 6.47 5.45 1.68
N TRP A 69 5.40 6.07 1.14
CA TRP A 69 4.83 7.32 1.68
C TRP A 69 4.45 7.26 3.16
N TYR A 70 4.08 6.07 3.64
CA TYR A 70 3.65 5.86 5.01
C TYR A 70 4.77 5.36 5.93
N GLY A 71 5.94 5.06 5.35
CA GLY A 71 7.10 4.55 6.08
C GLY A 71 6.83 3.17 6.69
N ILE A 72 6.15 2.27 5.98
CA ILE A 72 5.76 0.94 6.48
C ILE A 72 7.00 0.07 6.70
N TRP A 73 7.96 0.12 5.78
CA TRP A 73 9.18 -0.69 5.83
C TRP A 73 10.44 0.16 5.84
N PHE A 74 11.55 -0.47 6.21
CA PHE A 74 12.90 0.03 6.01
C PHE A 74 13.78 -1.09 5.44
N ALA A 75 14.80 -0.71 4.68
CA ALA A 75 15.81 -1.66 4.20
C ALA A 75 16.84 -1.90 5.31
N ASP A 76 16.94 -3.13 5.79
CA ASP A 76 18.01 -3.55 6.68
C ASP A 76 19.28 -3.77 5.87
N LYS A 77 20.29 -2.93 6.12
CA LYS A 77 21.57 -2.99 5.39
C LYS A 77 22.41 -4.22 5.74
N ALA A 78 22.19 -4.83 6.91
CA ALA A 78 22.95 -6.00 7.34
C ALA A 78 22.48 -7.26 6.61
N THR A 79 21.17 -7.40 6.42
CA THR A 79 20.56 -8.57 5.76
C THR A 79 20.25 -8.34 4.29
N GLY A 80 20.14 -7.08 3.86
CA GLY A 80 19.65 -6.69 2.53
C GLY A 80 18.14 -6.91 2.35
N ALA A 81 17.43 -7.28 3.42
CA ALA A 81 15.98 -7.51 3.40
C ALA A 81 15.21 -6.28 3.89
N PHE A 82 13.90 -6.28 3.64
CA PHE A 82 13.00 -5.30 4.25
C PHE A 82 12.46 -5.80 5.59
N ALA A 83 12.36 -4.91 6.55
CA ALA A 83 11.70 -5.13 7.83
C ALA A 83 10.66 -4.03 8.11
N LEU A 84 9.68 -4.32 8.96
CA LEU A 84 8.64 -3.35 9.35
C LEU A 84 9.23 -2.28 10.26
N THR A 85 8.84 -1.03 10.03
CA THR A 85 9.05 0.05 11.01
C THR A 85 7.98 -0.04 12.11
N THR A 86 8.07 0.83 13.12
CA THR A 86 6.97 1.03 14.09
C THR A 86 5.63 1.30 13.40
N LYS A 87 5.60 2.12 12.34
CA LYS A 87 4.37 2.40 11.58
C LYS A 87 3.88 1.17 10.83
N GLY A 88 4.80 0.36 10.30
CA GLY A 88 4.47 -0.91 9.66
C GLY A 88 3.82 -1.90 10.62
N VAL A 89 4.38 -2.06 11.82
CA VAL A 89 3.80 -2.92 12.87
C VAL A 89 2.42 -2.42 13.30
N GLN A 90 2.24 -1.10 13.45
CA GLN A 90 0.93 -0.53 13.75
C GLN A 90 -0.10 -0.82 12.65
N ALA A 91 0.28 -0.65 11.38
CA ALA A 91 -0.58 -0.98 10.25
C ALA A 91 -0.94 -2.47 10.24
N GLU A 92 0.03 -3.35 10.51
CA GLU A 92 -0.18 -4.80 10.60
C GLU A 92 -1.20 -5.17 11.68
N ASN A 93 -1.06 -4.60 12.88
CA ASN A 93 -1.99 -4.85 13.99
C ASN A 93 -3.40 -4.33 13.69
N VAL A 94 -3.53 -3.20 13.00
CA VAL A 94 -4.84 -2.67 12.56
C VAL A 94 -5.51 -3.61 11.57
N VAL A 95 -4.77 -4.14 10.59
CA VAL A 95 -5.30 -5.11 9.62
C VAL A 95 -5.71 -6.40 10.33
N LYS A 96 -4.83 -7.00 11.12
CA LYS A 96 -5.10 -8.23 11.90
C LYS A 96 -6.27 -8.06 12.88
N GLY A 97 -6.43 -6.89 13.47
CA GLY A 97 -7.52 -6.57 14.40
C GLY A 97 -8.88 -6.38 13.71
N ALA A 98 -8.90 -6.10 12.39
CA ALA A 98 -10.14 -5.99 11.61
C ALA A 98 -10.62 -7.35 11.06
N GLU A 99 -9.76 -8.37 11.09
CA GLU A 99 -10.06 -9.74 10.64
C GLU A 99 -10.58 -10.67 11.76
N GLN A 100 -10.72 -10.14 12.98
CA GLN A 100 -11.21 -10.84 14.18
C GLN A 100 -12.64 -10.41 14.52
#